data_AF-A0A0F9I656-F1
#
_entry.id   AF-A0A0F9I656-F1
#
_cell.length_a   1.000
_cell.length_b   1.000
_cell.length_c   1.000
_cell.angle_alpha   90.00
_cell.angle_beta   90.00
_cell.angle_gamma   90.00
#
_symmetry.space_group_name_H-M   'P 1'
#
loop_
_entity.id
_entity.type
_entity.pdbx_description
1 polymer ?
#
loop_
_entity_poly.entity_id
_entity_poly.type
_entity_poly.pdbx_seq_one_letter_code
_entity_poly.pdbx_strand_id
1 'polypeptide(L)'
;MSKNQMLNGIDDNTCKVPEAICLPNSSLPRVVIVGGGFAGLALVEGLKNKEVQVVLVDRNNFHQFQPLFYQVATSALEPDSIVFPFRKQISGYKNVSFRLAEVQEVQTSNNTLVTDKGKLTYDYLVLATGTATNFFGMEEV
;
A
#
# COMPACT_ATOMS: atom_id res chain seq x y z
N MET A 1 15.12 34.96 -20.47
CA MET A 1 13.99 34.01 -20.57
C MET A 1 14.56 32.60 -20.51
N SER A 2 14.80 32.09 -19.30
CA SER A 2 15.41 30.77 -19.09
C SER A 2 14.34 29.79 -18.64
N LYS A 3 14.33 28.64 -19.30
CA LYS A 3 13.41 27.51 -19.13
C LYS A 3 13.45 27.03 -17.69
N ASN A 4 12.33 27.07 -16.98
CA ASN A 4 12.21 26.39 -15.69
C ASN A 4 11.68 24.97 -15.92
N GLN A 5 12.55 24.03 -15.61
CA GLN A 5 12.46 22.61 -15.83
C GLN A 5 11.46 22.00 -14.84
N MET A 6 10.30 21.59 -15.33
CA MET A 6 9.32 20.76 -14.62
C MET A 6 9.89 19.35 -14.46
N LEU A 7 10.74 19.12 -13.46
CA LEU A 7 11.12 17.79 -13.02
C LEU A 7 11.05 17.75 -11.49
N ASN A 8 10.20 16.85 -10.98
CA ASN A 8 9.86 16.58 -9.58
C ASN A 8 8.67 17.39 -9.02
N GLY A 9 7.46 17.06 -9.49
CA GLY A 9 6.20 17.59 -8.98
C GLY A 9 5.72 16.87 -7.72
N ILE A 10 6.37 17.13 -6.58
CA ILE A 10 5.68 17.03 -5.28
C ILE A 10 5.21 18.46 -5.00
N ASP A 11 3.89 18.71 -5.05
CA ASP A 11 3.38 19.97 -4.51
C ASP A 11 3.50 19.89 -2.99
N ASP A 12 4.47 20.64 -2.47
CA ASP A 12 4.83 20.68 -1.06
C ASP A 12 3.66 21.14 -0.16
N ASN A 13 2.59 21.68 -0.74
CA ASN A 13 1.39 22.10 -0.02
C ASN A 13 0.40 20.97 0.24
N THR A 14 0.29 19.95 -0.62
CA THR A 14 -0.61 18.81 -0.37
C THR A 14 -0.22 18.01 0.87
N CYS A 15 1.08 17.95 1.20
CA CYS A 15 1.58 17.25 2.38
C CYS A 15 1.44 18.05 3.68
N LYS A 16 0.91 19.28 3.61
CA LYS A 16 0.62 20.16 4.76
C LYS A 16 -0.85 20.14 5.15
N VAL A 17 -1.71 19.46 4.39
CA VAL A 17 -3.14 19.31 4.71
C VAL A 17 -3.29 18.15 5.72
N PRO A 18 -3.78 18.39 6.94
CA PRO A 18 -3.84 17.35 7.98
C PRO A 18 -4.74 16.17 7.61
N GLU A 19 -5.75 16.40 6.76
CA GLU A 19 -6.77 15.40 6.45
C GLU A 19 -6.45 14.53 5.22
N ALA A 20 -5.33 14.76 4.52
CA ALA A 20 -5.02 14.08 3.26
C ALA A 20 -3.68 13.32 3.32
N ILE A 21 -3.63 12.12 2.75
CA ILE A 21 -2.38 11.38 2.66
C ILE A 21 -1.47 12.03 1.60
N CYS A 22 -0.23 12.34 1.98
CA CYS A 22 0.75 12.96 1.09
C CYS A 22 1.11 12.00 -0.06
N LEU A 23 0.85 12.34 -1.32
CA LEU A 23 1.20 11.55 -2.51
C LEU A 23 1.80 12.44 -3.61
N PRO A 24 2.65 11.88 -4.50
CA PRO A 24 3.07 12.60 -5.69
C PRO A 24 1.84 12.96 -6.54
N ASN A 25 1.82 14.18 -7.09
CA ASN A 25 0.75 14.56 -8.00
C ASN A 25 0.89 13.78 -9.32
N SER A 26 -0.25 13.33 -9.85
CA SER A 26 -0.31 12.62 -11.12
C SER A 26 -1.63 12.93 -11.81
N SER A 27 -1.59 13.08 -13.13
CA SER A 27 -2.78 13.14 -14.00
C SER A 27 -3.22 11.76 -14.46
N LEU A 28 -2.50 10.70 -14.09
CA LEU A 28 -2.82 9.32 -14.46
C LEU A 28 -3.91 8.76 -13.54
N PRO A 29 -4.72 7.80 -14.01
CA PRO A 29 -5.68 7.12 -13.16
C PRO A 29 -4.99 6.49 -11.95
N ARG A 30 -5.57 6.68 -10.77
CA ARG A 30 -5.03 6.20 -9.50
C ARG A 30 -5.65 4.87 -9.10
N VAL A 31 -4.80 3.86 -9.00
CA VAL A 31 -5.14 2.53 -8.49
C VAL A 31 -4.62 2.41 -7.06
N VAL A 32 -5.52 2.34 -6.10
CA VAL A 32 -5.19 2.12 -4.68
C VAL A 32 -5.35 0.65 -4.35
N ILE A 33 -4.27 0.04 -3.87
CA ILE A 33 -4.22 -1.37 -3.47
C ILE A 33 -4.05 -1.42 -1.96
N VAL A 34 -5.01 -2.02 -1.25
CA VAL A 34 -4.98 -2.18 0.20
C VAL A 34 -4.52 -3.58 0.55
N GLY A 35 -3.35 -3.69 1.18
CA GLY A 35 -2.72 -4.95 1.57
C GLY A 35 -1.61 -5.39 0.60
N GLY A 36 -0.37 -5.46 1.09
CA GLY A 36 0.82 -5.96 0.39
C GLY A 36 1.11 -7.43 0.66
N GLY A 37 0.07 -8.26 0.73
CA GLY A 37 0.18 -9.71 0.66
C GLY A 37 0.50 -10.21 -0.75
N PHE A 38 0.28 -11.50 -1.01
CA PHE A 38 0.51 -12.09 -2.34
C PHE A 38 -0.28 -11.41 -3.45
N ALA A 39 -1.59 -11.22 -3.26
CA ALA A 39 -2.46 -10.63 -4.28
C ALA A 39 -2.08 -9.18 -4.58
N GLY A 40 -1.85 -8.37 -3.53
CA GLY A 40 -1.49 -6.97 -3.69
C GLY A 40 -0.15 -6.78 -4.39
N LEU A 41 0.88 -7.53 -4.00
CA LEU A 41 2.19 -7.45 -4.66
C LEU A 41 2.18 -8.01 -6.08
N ALA A 42 1.44 -9.08 -6.36
CA ALA A 42 1.28 -9.58 -7.72
C ALA A 42 0.63 -8.53 -8.64
N LEU A 43 -0.35 -7.78 -8.11
CA LEU A 43 -0.98 -6.69 -8.87
C LEU A 43 -0.02 -5.50 -9.06
N VAL A 44 0.71 -5.10 -8.01
CA VAL A 44 1.76 -4.06 -8.13
C VAL A 44 2.76 -4.43 -9.23
N GLU A 45 3.20 -5.68 -9.24
CA GLU A 45 4.14 -6.22 -10.24
C GLU A 45 3.55 -6.20 -11.66
N GLY A 46 2.26 -6.52 -11.83
CA GLY A 46 1.58 -6.44 -13.12
C GLY A 46 1.32 -5.01 -13.63
N LEU A 47 1.20 -4.05 -12.70
CA LEU A 47 0.93 -2.64 -13.00
C LEU A 47 2.20 -1.77 -13.05
N LYS A 48 3.37 -2.30 -12.68
CA LYS A 48 4.62 -1.53 -12.80
C LYS A 48 4.84 -1.15 -14.26
N ASN A 49 5.19 0.11 -14.49
CA ASN A 49 5.40 0.70 -15.83
C ASN A 49 4.13 0.86 -16.70
N LYS A 50 2.93 0.65 -16.15
CA LYS A 50 1.68 1.03 -16.83
C LYS A 50 1.39 2.52 -16.63
N GLU A 51 0.54 3.10 -17.49
CA GLU A 51 0.12 4.51 -17.42
C GLU A 51 -0.94 4.75 -16.33
N VAL A 52 -0.63 4.33 -15.10
CA VAL A 52 -1.46 4.51 -13.90
C VAL A 52 -0.58 4.87 -12.71
N GLN A 53 -1.11 5.65 -11.77
CA GLN A 53 -0.49 5.87 -10.47
C GLN A 53 -0.92 4.74 -9.52
N VAL A 54 0.01 3.88 -9.12
CA VAL A 54 -0.26 2.82 -8.16
C VAL A 54 0.09 3.29 -6.76
N VAL A 55 -0.83 3.15 -5.82
CA VAL A 55 -0.61 3.42 -4.40
C VAL A 55 -0.85 2.14 -3.61
N LEU A 56 0.22 1.55 -3.09
CA LEU A 56 0.15 0.43 -2.16
C LEU A 56 0.01 0.96 -0.73
N VAL A 57 -1.05 0.57 -0.05
CA VAL A 57 -1.33 0.92 1.35
C VAL A 57 -1.29 -0.36 2.18
N ASP A 58 -0.47 -0.39 3.22
CA ASP A 58 -0.44 -1.48 4.20
C ASP A 58 -0.10 -0.93 5.59
N ARG A 59 -0.59 -1.60 6.63
CA ARG A 59 -0.29 -1.28 8.03
C ARG A 59 1.12 -1.71 8.45
N ASN A 60 1.75 -2.62 7.69
CA ASN A 60 3.13 -3.03 7.84
C ASN A 60 4.01 -2.42 6.74
N ASN A 61 5.29 -2.21 7.01
CA ASN A 61 6.26 -1.74 6.01
C ASN A 61 6.94 -2.89 5.24
N PHE A 62 6.44 -4.12 5.41
CA PHE A 62 6.98 -5.33 4.81
C PHE A 62 5.89 -6.29 4.35
N HIS A 63 6.24 -7.11 3.36
CA HIS A 63 5.56 -8.34 3.03
C HIS A 63 6.11 -9.49 3.88
N GLN A 64 5.25 -10.43 4.24
CA GLN A 64 5.62 -11.63 4.97
C GLN A 64 5.20 -12.86 4.18
N PHE A 65 6.10 -13.83 4.04
CA PHE A 65 5.81 -15.06 3.32
C PHE A 65 5.08 -16.05 4.23
N GLN A 66 3.76 -15.82 4.35
CA GLN A 66 2.82 -16.58 5.18
C GLN A 66 2.96 -18.11 5.09
N PRO A 67 3.30 -18.72 3.94
CA PRO A 67 3.44 -20.17 3.85
C PRO A 67 4.49 -20.76 4.81
N LEU A 68 5.49 -20.00 5.26
CA LEU A 68 6.54 -20.51 6.17
C LEU A 68 6.32 -20.08 7.64
N PHE A 69 5.14 -19.56 7.99
CA PHE A 69 4.82 -19.20 9.37
C PHE A 69 4.97 -20.37 10.35
N TYR A 70 4.65 -21.59 9.91
CA TYR A 70 4.81 -22.77 10.75
C TYR A 70 6.28 -23.00 11.13
N GLN A 71 7.24 -22.75 10.23
CA GLN A 71 8.67 -22.92 10.52
C GLN A 71 9.17 -21.86 11.50
N VAL A 72 8.62 -20.65 11.42
CA VAL A 72 8.91 -19.61 12.42
C VAL A 72 8.31 -19.98 13.77
N ALA A 73 7.06 -20.46 13.79
CA ALA A 73 6.38 -20.89 15.02
C ALA A 73 7.09 -22.07 15.71
N THR A 74 7.75 -22.96 14.96
CA THR A 74 8.54 -24.07 15.50
C THR A 74 10.02 -23.73 15.72
N SER A 75 10.41 -22.45 15.66
CA SER A 75 11.80 -21.98 15.78
C SER A 75 12.78 -22.60 14.77
N ALA A 76 12.28 -23.14 13.66
CA ALA A 76 13.10 -23.67 12.57
C ALA A 76 13.63 -22.56 11.65
N LEU A 77 12.96 -21.40 11.63
CA LEU A 77 13.40 -20.20 10.93
C LEU A 77 13.25 -18.97 11.83
N GLU A 78 14.16 -18.01 11.66
CA GLU A 78 14.01 -16.69 12.27
C GLU A 78 12.93 -15.87 11.52
N PRO A 79 12.12 -15.05 12.21
CA PRO A 79 11.09 -14.22 11.56
C PRO A 79 11.63 -13.35 10.41
N ASP A 80 12.83 -12.78 10.58
CA ASP A 80 13.46 -11.93 9.58
C ASP A 80 13.76 -12.66 8.26
N SER A 81 13.88 -13.99 8.30
CA SER A 81 14.12 -14.82 7.11
C SER A 81 12.91 -14.90 6.16
N ILE A 82 11.72 -14.47 6.62
CA ILE A 82 10.48 -14.51 5.83
C ILE A 82 9.84 -13.13 5.62
N VAL A 83 10.55 -12.06 6.00
CA VAL A 83 10.09 -10.67 5.95
C VAL A 83 10.82 -9.91 4.83
N PHE A 84 10.06 -9.23 3.98
CA PHE A 84 10.55 -8.53 2.79
C PHE A 84 10.08 -7.07 2.80
N PRO A 85 10.97 -6.10 3.05
CA PRO A 85 10.58 -4.69 3.10
C PRO A 85 10.00 -4.19 1.76
N PHE A 86 8.82 -3.56 1.80
CA PHE A 86 8.17 -3.07 0.58
C PHE A 86 9.05 -2.08 -0.17
N ARG A 87 9.71 -1.17 0.56
CA ARG A 87 10.61 -0.16 -0.01
C ARG A 87 11.70 -0.78 -0.90
N LYS A 88 12.19 -1.97 -0.56
CA LYS A 88 13.18 -2.71 -1.35
C LYS A 88 12.53 -3.35 -2.57
N GLN A 89 11.36 -3.97 -2.40
CA GLN A 89 10.63 -4.66 -3.47
C GLN A 89 10.17 -3.71 -4.58
N ILE A 90 9.63 -2.54 -4.23
CA ILE A 90 9.15 -1.55 -5.20
C ILE A 90 10.23 -0.55 -5.66
N SER A 91 11.47 -0.76 -5.22
CA SER A 91 12.58 0.12 -5.58
C SER A 91 12.77 0.16 -7.09
N GLY A 92 12.76 1.36 -7.68
CA GLY A 92 12.88 1.57 -9.12
C GLY A 92 11.55 1.60 -9.88
N TYR A 93 10.41 1.31 -9.25
CA TYR A 93 9.10 1.45 -9.88
C TYR A 93 8.68 2.91 -9.85
N LYS A 94 8.72 3.56 -11.02
CA LYS A 94 8.49 5.02 -11.13
C LYS A 94 7.04 5.43 -10.86
N ASN A 95 6.10 4.52 -11.11
CA ASN A 95 4.65 4.77 -11.00
C ASN A 95 4.03 4.19 -9.72
N VAL A 96 4.83 3.62 -8.81
CA VAL A 96 4.35 2.97 -7.59
C VAL A 96 4.78 3.76 -6.36
N SER A 97 3.84 4.07 -5.48
CA SER A 97 4.08 4.70 -4.18
C SER A 97 3.59 3.79 -3.06
N PHE A 98 4.38 3.64 -2.00
CA PHE A 98 3.97 2.92 -0.79
C PHE A 98 3.57 3.88 0.32
N ARG A 99 2.50 3.57 1.06
CA ARG A 99 2.07 4.29 2.25
C ARG A 99 1.85 3.32 3.41
N LEU A 100 2.57 3.57 4.49
CA LEU A 100 2.39 2.89 5.77
C LEU A 100 1.18 3.53 6.47
N ALA A 101 0.02 2.91 6.34
CA ALA A 101 -1.22 3.38 6.93
C ALA A 101 -2.20 2.22 7.10
N GLU A 102 -3.03 2.30 8.15
CA GLU A 102 -4.13 1.39 8.38
C GLU A 102 -5.42 1.98 7.81
N VAL A 103 -6.09 1.21 6.96
CA VAL A 103 -7.38 1.58 6.38
C VAL A 103 -8.48 1.33 7.40
N GLN A 104 -9.29 2.35 7.64
CA GLN A 104 -10.39 2.33 8.62
C GLN A 104 -11.76 2.26 7.95
N GLU A 105 -11.92 2.92 6.80
CA GLU A 105 -13.22 3.03 6.12
C GLU A 105 -13.05 3.16 4.60
N VAL A 106 -13.98 2.56 3.85
CA VAL A 106 -14.14 2.79 2.41
C VAL A 106 -15.41 3.60 2.18
N GLN A 107 -15.27 4.85 1.76
CA GLN A 107 -16.38 5.73 1.39
C GLN A 107 -16.60 5.63 -0.13
N THR A 108 -17.52 4.77 -0.53
CA THR A 108 -17.77 4.47 -1.95
C THR A 108 -18.51 5.60 -2.68
N SER A 109 -19.24 6.46 -1.97
CA SER A 109 -20.00 7.58 -2.56
C SER A 109 -19.11 8.66 -3.17
N ASN A 110 -17.88 8.80 -2.68
CA ASN A 110 -16.92 9.83 -3.10
C ASN A 110 -15.56 9.22 -3.48
N ASN A 111 -15.49 7.90 -3.69
CA ASN A 111 -14.27 7.15 -3.98
C ASN A 111 -13.09 7.52 -3.05
N THR A 112 -13.35 7.55 -1.74
CA THR A 112 -12.37 7.94 -0.73
C THR A 112 -12.09 6.80 0.24
N LEU A 113 -10.82 6.56 0.50
CA LEU A 113 -10.32 5.67 1.52
C LEU A 113 -9.92 6.49 2.74
N VAL A 114 -10.45 6.15 3.91
CA VAL A 114 -10.08 6.78 5.19
C VAL A 114 -9.03 5.91 5.86
N THR A 115 -7.93 6.52 6.29
CA THR A 115 -6.85 5.85 7.00
C THR A 115 -6.50 6.60 8.28
N ASP A 116 -5.72 5.95 9.16
CA ASP A 116 -5.15 6.59 10.35
C ASP A 116 -4.16 7.73 10.03
N LYS A 117 -3.76 7.88 8.75
CA LYS A 117 -2.87 8.94 8.24
C LYS A 117 -3.57 9.95 7.33
N GLY A 118 -4.89 9.96 7.31
CA GLY A 118 -5.70 10.85 6.48
C GLY A 118 -6.40 10.13 5.32
N LYS A 119 -7.02 10.92 4.45
CA LYS A 119 -7.87 10.45 3.35
C LYS A 119 -7.10 10.31 2.04
N LEU A 120 -7.51 9.35 1.24
CA LEU A 120 -6.96 9.05 -0.08
C LEU A 120 -8.09 8.84 -1.07
N THR A 121 -8.14 9.66 -2.11
CA THR A 121 -9.05 9.41 -3.25
C THR A 121 -8.48 8.38 -4.21
N TYR A 122 -9.35 7.65 -4.89
CA TYR A 122 -8.99 6.64 -5.89
C TYR A 122 -9.88 6.70 -7.13
N ASP A 123 -9.37 6.24 -8.27
CA ASP A 123 -10.20 5.90 -9.44
C ASP A 123 -10.57 4.43 -9.41
N TYR A 124 -9.64 3.58 -8.97
CA TYR A 124 -9.84 2.15 -8.77
C TYR A 124 -9.33 1.75 -7.38
N LEU A 125 -10.15 1.00 -6.66
CA LEU A 125 -9.81 0.43 -5.36
C LEU A 125 -9.71 -1.10 -5.47
N VAL A 126 -8.62 -1.66 -4.99
CA VAL A 126 -8.41 -3.11 -4.89
C VAL A 126 -8.17 -3.48 -3.43
N LEU A 127 -9.05 -4.31 -2.89
CA LEU A 127 -8.95 -4.85 -1.54
C LEU A 127 -8.23 -6.20 -1.57
N ALA A 128 -7.00 -6.23 -1.07
CA ALA A 128 -6.11 -7.39 -0.99
C ALA A 128 -5.64 -7.63 0.45
N THR A 129 -6.52 -7.39 1.43
CA THR A 129 -6.24 -7.39 2.88
C THR A 129 -5.97 -8.78 3.46
N GLY A 130 -6.11 -9.84 2.67
CA GLY A 130 -5.96 -11.21 3.11
C GLY A 130 -7.14 -11.68 3.96
N THR A 131 -6.85 -12.52 4.94
CA THR A 131 -7.83 -13.18 5.80
C THR A 131 -7.44 -13.03 7.27
N ALA A 132 -8.39 -13.28 8.16
CA ALA A 132 -8.16 -13.41 9.59
C ALA A 132 -8.73 -14.75 10.05
N THR A 133 -8.18 -15.29 11.14
CA THR A 133 -8.71 -16.50 11.77
C THR A 133 -10.13 -16.24 12.25
N ASN A 134 -11.06 -17.11 11.87
CA ASN A 134 -12.39 -17.13 12.44
C ASN A 134 -12.42 -18.14 13.58
N PHE A 135 -12.62 -17.67 14.80
CA PHE A 135 -12.71 -18.51 15.99
C PHE A 135 -14.12 -19.08 16.23
N PHE A 136 -15.09 -18.76 15.36
CA PHE A 136 -16.45 -19.30 15.39
C PHE A 136 -17.17 -19.16 16.75
N GLY A 137 -16.87 -18.09 17.50
CA GLY A 137 -17.47 -17.83 18.82
C GLY A 137 -16.81 -18.57 19.98
N MET A 138 -15.67 -19.24 19.75
CA MET A 138 -14.86 -19.81 20.82
C MET A 138 -13.99 -18.70 21.44
N GLU A 139 -14.35 -18.23 22.64
CA GLU A 139 -13.70 -17.09 23.31
C GLU A 139 -12.30 -17.41 23.85
N GLU A 140 -11.95 -18.69 23.99
CA GLU A 140 -10.69 -19.17 24.61
C GLU A 140 -9.68 -19.78 23.62
N VAL A 141 -9.87 -19.60 22.32
CA VAL A 141 -8.94 -20.05 21.26
C VAL A 141 -8.22 -18.86 20.64
#